data_AF-A0A176EW07-F1
#
_entry.id   AF-A0A176EW07-F1
#
_cell.length_a   1.000
_cell.length_b   1.000
_cell.length_c   1.000
_cell.angle_alpha   90.00
_cell.angle_beta   90.00
_cell.angle_gamma   90.00
#
_symmetry.space_group_name_H-M   'P 1'
#
loop_
_entity.id
_entity.type
_entity.pdbx_description
1 polymer ?
#
loop_
_entity_poly.entity_id
_entity_poly.type
_entity_poly.pdbx_seq_one_letter_code
_entity_poly.pdbx_strand_id
1 'polypeptide(L)'
;MKHALSLLVAATLTTAGPALAGSLQDPVVDAPVMVPAPAQPALPNWTGFYLGSEVGYLNMDTNLPGVDGDDPIAGFTAGYDYDFGSFVLGTAVDYDWTSLNLTPAVQAENILRVKVRGGVKMGRGLAYATGGYTNLDTNIVGDVDGYFVGGGYDYMVGDHLTIGGELLYHDYDNFTGTAVGAEATTLAVRTVFKF
;
A
#
# COMPACT_ATOMS: atom_id res chain seq x y z
N MET A 1 27.78 60.99 -99.26
CA MET A 1 26.30 60.90 -99.44
C MET A 1 25.93 59.44 -99.19
N LYS A 2 25.13 59.07 -98.18
CA LYS A 2 23.64 59.11 -98.18
C LYS A 2 23.05 58.24 -99.31
N HIS A 3 22.29 57.15 -99.11
CA HIS A 3 21.91 56.30 -97.95
C HIS A 3 21.67 54.85 -98.51
N ALA A 4 21.38 53.74 -97.81
CA ALA A 4 21.01 53.44 -96.42
C ALA A 4 21.57 52.03 -95.98
N LEU A 5 20.89 51.31 -95.07
CA LEU A 5 21.12 49.90 -94.70
C LEU A 5 19.76 49.20 -94.53
N SER A 6 19.54 48.02 -95.12
CA SER A 6 18.28 47.25 -94.98
C SER A 6 18.47 46.06 -94.05
N LEU A 7 17.76 46.08 -92.92
CA LEU A 7 17.85 45.09 -91.85
C LEU A 7 16.83 43.96 -92.09
N LEU A 8 17.29 42.71 -92.24
CA LEU A 8 16.42 41.53 -92.31
C LEU A 8 16.52 40.73 -91.01
N VAL A 9 15.45 40.69 -90.22
CA VAL A 9 15.39 39.95 -88.96
C VAL A 9 14.96 38.51 -89.24
N ALA A 10 15.85 37.55 -88.97
CA ALA A 10 15.53 36.11 -89.03
C ALA A 10 15.07 35.63 -87.64
N ALA A 11 13.82 35.16 -87.54
CA ALA A 11 13.29 34.60 -86.31
C ALA A 11 13.78 33.15 -86.12
N THR A 12 14.57 32.91 -85.07
CA THR A 12 15.01 31.56 -84.67
C THR A 12 13.92 30.84 -83.90
N LEU A 13 13.33 29.78 -84.46
CA LEU A 13 12.50 28.84 -83.71
C LEU A 13 13.40 27.95 -82.85
N THR A 14 13.26 28.04 -81.52
CA THR A 14 13.86 27.08 -80.59
C THR A 14 12.95 25.87 -80.43
N THR A 15 13.40 24.69 -80.87
CA THR A 15 12.69 23.42 -80.65
C THR A 15 12.89 22.98 -79.21
N ALA A 16 11.84 23.04 -78.39
CA ALA A 16 11.84 22.43 -77.06
C ALA A 16 11.77 20.90 -77.18
N GLY A 17 12.82 20.20 -76.73
CA GLY A 17 12.79 18.74 -76.58
C GLY A 17 11.94 18.32 -75.37
N PRO A 18 11.37 17.09 -75.35
CA PRO A 18 10.61 16.61 -74.22
C PRO A 18 11.53 16.43 -73.01
N ALA A 19 11.18 17.04 -71.87
CA ALA A 19 11.81 16.75 -70.61
C ALA A 19 11.39 15.34 -70.15
N LEU A 20 12.35 14.40 -70.07
CA LEU A 20 12.11 13.13 -69.40
C LEU A 20 11.95 13.40 -67.91
N ALA A 21 10.72 13.32 -67.42
CA ALA A 21 10.45 13.25 -65.98
C ALA A 21 11.11 11.96 -65.45
N GLY A 22 12.09 12.11 -64.55
CA GLY A 22 12.66 10.98 -63.83
C GLY A 22 11.54 10.23 -63.09
N SER A 23 11.64 8.91 -63.03
CA SER A 23 10.64 8.06 -62.39
C SER A 23 10.32 8.55 -60.99
N LEU A 24 9.04 8.84 -60.72
CA LEU A 24 8.54 9.06 -59.36
C LEU A 24 8.71 7.76 -58.59
N GLN A 25 9.81 7.65 -57.87
CA GLN A 25 10.02 6.59 -56.91
C GLN A 25 9.19 6.98 -55.67
N ASP A 26 8.20 6.16 -55.32
CA ASP A 26 7.29 6.47 -54.21
C ASP A 26 8.09 6.80 -52.94
N PRO A 27 7.72 7.86 -52.20
CA PRO A 27 8.39 8.18 -50.95
C PRO A 27 8.32 6.98 -50.03
N VAL A 28 9.47 6.48 -49.58
CA VAL A 28 9.52 5.48 -48.52
C VAL A 28 8.99 6.16 -47.26
N VAL A 29 7.73 5.86 -46.93
CA VAL A 29 7.14 6.28 -45.67
C VAL A 29 7.77 5.42 -44.59
N ASP A 30 8.80 5.94 -43.94
CA ASP A 30 9.36 5.34 -42.74
C ASP A 30 8.23 5.14 -41.73
N ALA A 31 7.94 3.88 -41.42
CA ALA A 31 6.92 3.53 -40.44
C ALA A 31 7.30 4.18 -39.10
N PRO A 32 6.35 4.81 -38.39
CA PRO A 32 6.67 5.47 -37.12
C PRO A 32 7.27 4.44 -36.17
N VAL A 33 8.51 4.70 -35.74
CA VAL A 33 9.20 3.84 -34.77
C VAL A 33 8.40 3.87 -33.48
N MET A 34 7.70 2.77 -33.21
CA MET A 34 6.94 2.57 -31.98
C MET A 34 7.92 2.50 -30.81
N VAL A 35 8.25 3.65 -30.23
CA VAL A 35 9.02 3.72 -28.99
C VAL A 35 8.20 3.03 -27.90
N PRO A 36 8.72 1.96 -27.25
CA PRO A 36 8.01 1.33 -26.15
C PRO A 36 7.70 2.36 -25.06
N ALA A 37 6.47 2.39 -24.58
CA ALA A 37 6.11 3.22 -23.44
C ALA A 37 7.03 2.86 -22.25
N PRO A 38 7.49 3.82 -21.44
CA PRO A 38 8.28 3.53 -20.26
C PRO A 38 7.56 2.51 -19.38
N ALA A 39 8.23 1.41 -19.06
CA ALA A 39 7.70 0.42 -18.13
C ALA A 39 7.38 1.14 -16.81
N GLN A 40 6.13 1.02 -16.35
CA GLN A 40 5.77 1.54 -15.05
C GLN A 40 6.65 0.86 -13.98
N PRO A 41 7.15 1.60 -12.97
CA PRO A 41 7.84 0.98 -11.85
C PRO A 41 6.95 -0.12 -11.27
N ALA A 42 7.45 -1.35 -11.24
CA ALA A 42 6.70 -2.44 -10.63
C ALA A 42 6.45 -2.08 -9.16
N LEU A 43 5.17 -2.02 -8.77
CA LEU A 43 4.81 -1.90 -7.36
C LEU A 43 5.43 -3.10 -6.63
N PRO A 44 6.01 -2.92 -5.42
CA PRO A 44 6.60 -4.03 -4.69
C PRO A 44 5.61 -5.17 -4.52
N ASN A 45 6.11 -6.40 -4.59
CA ASN A 45 5.32 -7.59 -4.31
C ASN A 45 5.21 -7.76 -2.80
N TRP A 46 3.99 -7.75 -2.26
CA TRP A 46 3.68 -7.99 -0.86
C TRP A 46 3.44 -9.47 -0.56
N THR A 47 3.25 -10.32 -1.58
CA THR A 47 3.08 -11.77 -1.38
C THR A 47 4.25 -12.34 -0.60
N GLY A 48 3.95 -13.14 0.42
CA GLY A 48 4.93 -13.83 1.24
C GLY A 48 4.43 -14.12 2.64
N PHE A 49 5.12 -15.04 3.32
CA PHE A 49 5.01 -15.14 4.78
C PHE A 49 5.76 -13.97 5.41
N TYR A 50 5.32 -13.55 6.59
CA TYR A 50 6.02 -12.54 7.36
C TYR A 50 6.03 -12.84 8.85
N LEU A 51 7.08 -12.35 9.51
CA LEU A 51 7.26 -12.38 10.96
C LEU A 51 7.84 -11.04 11.39
N GLY A 52 7.28 -10.44 12.43
CA GLY A 52 7.69 -9.14 12.92
C GLY A 52 7.47 -8.96 14.41
N SER A 53 7.98 -7.85 14.94
CA SER A 53 7.70 -7.36 16.29
C SER A 53 6.83 -6.12 16.23
N GLU A 54 6.03 -5.90 17.25
CA GLU A 54 5.30 -4.66 17.45
C GLU A 54 5.48 -4.10 18.86
N VAL A 55 5.49 -2.77 18.96
CA VAL A 55 5.60 -2.02 20.22
C VAL A 55 4.65 -0.85 20.17
N GLY A 56 3.93 -0.60 21.24
CA GLY A 56 2.85 0.37 21.22
C GLY A 56 2.36 0.78 22.60
N TYR A 57 1.24 1.48 22.60
CA TYR A 57 0.49 1.84 23.79
C TYR A 57 -0.95 1.36 23.62
N LEU A 58 -1.48 0.77 24.68
CA LEU A 58 -2.89 0.46 24.83
C LEU A 58 -3.48 1.46 25.83
N ASN A 59 -4.57 2.10 25.43
CA ASN A 59 -5.39 2.93 26.30
C ASN A 59 -6.77 2.29 26.40
N MET A 60 -7.23 2.05 27.64
CA MET A 60 -8.51 1.41 27.92
C MET A 60 -9.39 2.37 28.71
N ASP A 61 -10.56 2.68 28.14
CA ASP A 61 -11.59 3.48 28.79
C ASP A 61 -12.72 2.54 29.22
N THR A 62 -13.17 2.67 30.46
CA THR A 62 -14.30 1.89 30.98
C THR A 62 -15.43 2.80 31.43
N ASN A 63 -16.67 2.30 31.38
CA ASN A 63 -17.85 3.03 31.83
C ASN A 63 -17.95 3.18 33.38
N LEU A 64 -16.85 2.95 34.11
CA LEU A 64 -16.73 3.11 35.56
C LEU A 64 -15.86 4.34 35.89
N PRO A 65 -16.33 5.30 36.71
CA PRO A 65 -15.54 6.49 37.03
C PRO A 65 -14.23 6.17 37.75
N GLY A 66 -13.09 6.52 37.14
CA GLY A 66 -11.75 6.34 37.73
C GLY A 66 -11.14 4.95 37.52
N VAL A 67 -11.56 4.24 36.47
CA VAL A 67 -10.93 3.00 36.00
C VAL A 67 -10.54 3.20 34.54
N ASP A 68 -9.44 3.91 34.38
CA ASP A 68 -8.84 4.37 33.13
C ASP A 68 -7.32 4.13 33.23
N GLY A 69 -6.72 3.63 32.14
CA GLY A 69 -5.32 3.19 32.15
C GLY A 69 -4.63 3.28 30.79
N ASP A 70 -3.37 3.69 30.81
CA ASP A 70 -2.44 3.68 29.69
C ASP A 70 -1.22 2.82 30.02
N ASP A 71 -0.97 1.78 29.22
CA ASP A 71 0.15 0.86 29.44
C ASP A 71 0.85 0.50 28.12
N PRO A 72 2.18 0.35 28.12
CA PRO A 72 2.93 -0.07 26.94
C PRO A 72 2.66 -1.54 26.61
N ILE A 73 2.58 -1.85 25.32
CA ILE A 73 2.49 -3.21 24.80
C ILE A 73 3.72 -3.55 23.95
N ALA A 74 4.13 -4.82 23.96
CA ALA A 74 5.16 -5.33 23.08
C ALA A 74 4.83 -6.77 22.66
N GLY A 75 4.92 -7.08 21.38
CA GLY A 75 4.47 -8.36 20.83
C GLY A 75 5.21 -8.80 19.58
N PHE A 76 4.80 -9.95 19.05
CA PHE A 76 5.18 -10.41 17.72
C PHE A 76 3.94 -10.66 16.85
N THR A 77 4.10 -10.45 15.55
CA THR A 77 3.06 -10.60 14.53
C THR A 77 3.57 -11.56 13.46
N ALA A 78 2.80 -12.60 13.15
CA ALA A 78 3.14 -13.61 12.15
C ALA A 78 1.97 -13.79 11.19
N GLY A 79 2.23 -13.82 9.89
CA GLY A 79 1.14 -13.86 8.91
C GLY A 79 1.56 -14.19 7.50
N TYR A 80 0.59 -14.04 6.59
CA TYR A 80 0.76 -14.21 5.17
C TYR A 80 -0.06 -13.17 4.42
N ASP A 81 0.58 -12.45 3.50
CA ASP A 81 -0.06 -11.55 2.56
C ASP A 81 -0.11 -12.20 1.17
N TYR A 82 -1.16 -11.89 0.41
CA TYR A 82 -1.32 -12.23 -1.00
C TYR A 82 -1.59 -10.96 -1.83
N ASP A 83 -0.86 -10.83 -2.93
CA ASP A 83 -0.82 -9.63 -3.75
C ASP A 83 -1.60 -9.77 -5.06
N PHE A 84 -2.59 -8.91 -5.24
CA PHE A 84 -3.45 -8.85 -6.44
C PHE A 84 -3.04 -7.69 -7.37
N GLY A 85 -1.80 -7.21 -7.29
CA GLY A 85 -1.23 -6.16 -8.13
C GLY A 85 -1.32 -4.77 -7.49
N SER A 86 -2.53 -4.23 -7.35
CA SER A 86 -2.79 -2.93 -6.70
C SER A 86 -3.37 -3.05 -5.29
N PHE A 87 -3.90 -4.23 -4.95
CA PHE A 87 -4.53 -4.56 -3.67
C PHE A 87 -3.81 -5.75 -3.02
N VAL A 88 -3.76 -5.77 -1.69
CA VAL A 88 -3.17 -6.84 -0.89
C VAL A 88 -4.21 -7.30 0.12
N LEU A 89 -4.38 -8.61 0.26
CA LEU A 89 -5.17 -9.24 1.31
C LEU A 89 -4.27 -10.16 2.12
N GLY A 90 -4.36 -10.13 3.45
CA GLY A 90 -3.55 -10.98 4.30
C GLY A 90 -4.27 -11.38 5.58
N THR A 91 -3.67 -12.35 6.26
CA THR A 91 -4.10 -12.83 7.57
C THR A 91 -2.90 -12.89 8.51
N ALA A 92 -3.08 -12.47 9.77
CA ALA A 92 -2.05 -12.50 10.79
C ALA A 92 -2.58 -13.08 12.10
N VAL A 93 -1.65 -13.58 12.90
CA VAL A 93 -1.80 -13.77 14.34
C VAL A 93 -0.81 -12.84 15.03
N ASP A 94 -1.28 -12.02 15.95
CA ASP A 94 -0.44 -11.24 16.85
C ASP A 94 -0.50 -11.84 18.26
N TYR A 95 0.62 -11.79 18.96
CA TYR A 95 0.76 -12.20 20.35
C TYR A 95 1.51 -11.10 21.09
N ASP A 96 0.82 -10.43 22.02
CA ASP A 96 1.36 -9.30 22.75
C ASP A 96 1.48 -9.60 24.24
N TRP A 97 2.64 -9.27 24.78
CA TRP A 97 2.83 -9.14 26.22
C TRP A 97 2.54 -7.70 26.62
N THR A 98 1.89 -7.58 27.76
CA THR A 98 1.61 -6.29 28.40
C THR A 98 1.99 -6.39 29.87
N SER A 99 2.34 -5.25 30.46
CA SER A 99 2.55 -5.12 31.90
C SER A 99 1.43 -4.29 32.51
N LEU A 100 0.19 -4.58 32.10
CA LEU A 100 -1.02 -3.84 32.47
C LEU A 100 -1.29 -3.94 33.98
N ASN A 101 -1.13 -2.81 34.69
CA ASN A 101 -1.24 -2.74 36.15
C ASN A 101 -2.59 -2.15 36.60
N LEU A 102 -3.69 -2.78 36.21
CA LEU A 102 -5.05 -2.30 36.49
C LEU A 102 -5.35 -2.21 38.00
N THR A 103 -4.86 -3.18 38.80
CA THR A 103 -4.73 -3.11 40.27
C THR A 103 -3.64 -4.08 40.74
N PRO A 104 -3.14 -4.02 41.99
CA PRO A 104 -2.20 -5.02 42.53
C PRO A 104 -2.71 -6.47 42.59
N ALA A 105 -3.96 -6.74 42.20
CA ALA A 105 -4.54 -8.07 42.11
C ALA A 105 -4.71 -8.56 40.66
N VAL A 106 -4.91 -7.65 39.69
CA VAL A 106 -5.29 -7.99 38.30
C VAL A 106 -4.11 -7.70 37.38
N GLN A 107 -3.48 -8.76 36.89
CA GLN A 107 -2.53 -8.72 35.78
C GLN A 107 -3.24 -9.21 34.51
N ALA A 108 -3.16 -8.44 33.42
CA ALA A 108 -3.38 -8.96 32.08
C ALA A 108 -2.01 -9.40 31.55
N GLU A 109 -1.88 -10.65 31.12
CA GLU A 109 -0.55 -11.24 30.86
C GLU A 109 -0.25 -11.37 29.37
N ASN A 110 -1.25 -11.72 28.55
CA ASN A 110 -1.10 -11.89 27.11
C ASN A 110 -2.37 -11.46 26.35
N ILE A 111 -2.20 -10.92 25.14
CA ILE A 111 -3.26 -10.61 24.19
C ILE A 111 -3.02 -11.46 22.94
N LEU A 112 -4.00 -12.27 22.53
CA LEU A 112 -3.96 -13.03 21.28
C LEU A 112 -4.93 -12.41 20.28
N ARG A 113 -4.42 -12.02 19.10
CA ARG A 113 -5.23 -11.40 18.04
C ARG A 113 -5.16 -12.22 16.77
N VAL A 114 -6.29 -12.56 16.17
CA VAL A 114 -6.38 -13.20 14.85
C VAL A 114 -7.05 -12.22 13.89
N LYS A 115 -6.27 -11.67 12.96
CA LYS A 115 -6.70 -10.57 12.08
C LYS A 115 -6.67 -10.92 10.60
N VAL A 116 -7.58 -10.29 9.87
CA VAL A 116 -7.53 -10.15 8.42
C VAL A 116 -7.22 -8.69 8.09
N ARG A 117 -6.43 -8.45 7.04
CA ARG A 117 -6.11 -7.09 6.56
C ARG A 117 -6.28 -7.00 5.05
N GLY A 118 -6.80 -5.86 4.59
CA GLY A 118 -7.02 -5.56 3.18
C GLY A 118 -6.63 -4.12 2.87
N GLY A 119 -5.78 -3.92 1.87
CA GLY A 119 -5.21 -2.59 1.61
C GLY A 119 -4.78 -2.33 0.17
N VAL A 120 -4.60 -1.05 -0.15
CA VAL A 120 -4.17 -0.56 -1.45
C VAL A 120 -2.72 -0.09 -1.42
N LYS A 121 -1.97 -0.41 -2.48
CA LYS A 121 -0.57 0.00 -2.60
C LYS A 121 -0.44 1.47 -3.00
N MET A 122 0.49 2.16 -2.36
CA MET A 122 0.85 3.55 -2.61
C MET A 122 2.37 3.64 -2.82
N GLY A 123 2.82 3.28 -4.03
CA GLY A 123 4.25 3.12 -4.32
C GLY A 123 4.85 1.97 -3.50
N ARG A 124 5.68 2.31 -2.51
CA ARG A 124 6.26 1.36 -1.54
C ARG A 124 5.46 1.20 -0.23
N GLY A 125 4.41 2.00 -0.06
CA GLY A 125 3.48 1.89 1.06
C GLY A 125 2.30 0.97 0.77
N LEU A 126 1.68 0.47 1.84
CA LEU A 126 0.40 -0.23 1.85
C LEU A 126 -0.47 0.45 2.91
N ALA A 127 -1.56 1.08 2.49
CA ALA A 127 -2.60 1.58 3.40
C ALA A 127 -3.70 0.52 3.49
N TYR A 128 -3.98 0.03 4.70
CA TYR A 128 -4.91 -1.08 4.92
C TYR A 128 -5.94 -0.78 6.01
N ALA A 129 -7.12 -1.39 5.85
CA ALA A 129 -8.02 -1.65 6.96
C ALA A 129 -7.74 -3.06 7.50
N THR A 130 -7.98 -3.26 8.79
CA THR A 130 -7.85 -4.56 9.44
C THR A 130 -8.97 -4.76 10.45
N GLY A 131 -9.27 -6.02 10.74
CA GLY A 131 -10.19 -6.39 11.80
C GLY A 131 -10.13 -7.88 12.06
N GLY A 132 -10.71 -8.32 13.16
CA GLY A 132 -10.61 -9.71 13.56
C GLY A 132 -11.14 -9.97 14.97
N TYR A 133 -10.76 -11.13 15.48
CA TYR A 133 -11.07 -11.58 16.82
C TYR A 133 -9.87 -11.35 17.73
N THR A 134 -10.14 -10.89 18.94
CA THR A 134 -9.16 -10.76 20.02
C THR A 134 -9.60 -11.63 21.18
N ASN A 135 -8.66 -12.27 21.84
CA ASN A 135 -8.88 -13.04 23.05
C ASN A 135 -7.90 -12.54 24.11
N LEU A 136 -8.43 -12.22 25.29
CA LEU A 136 -7.68 -11.73 26.44
C LEU A 136 -7.63 -12.81 27.52
N ASP A 137 -6.43 -13.34 27.76
CA ASP A 137 -6.14 -14.21 28.89
C ASP A 137 -5.91 -13.36 30.16
N THR A 138 -6.80 -13.46 31.13
CA THR A 138 -6.67 -12.77 32.42
C THR A 138 -6.74 -13.72 33.60
N ASN A 139 -5.83 -13.56 34.56
CA ASN A 139 -5.63 -14.46 35.70
C ASN A 139 -6.82 -14.57 36.67
N ILE A 140 -7.82 -13.70 36.52
CA ILE A 140 -8.93 -13.52 37.47
C ILE A 140 -10.30 -13.74 36.83
N VAL A 141 -10.47 -13.46 35.53
CA VAL A 141 -11.78 -13.49 34.86
C VAL A 141 -11.91 -14.67 33.88
N GLY A 142 -10.78 -15.24 33.45
CA GLY A 142 -10.74 -16.24 32.37
C GLY A 142 -10.70 -15.59 30.99
N ASP A 143 -10.81 -16.42 29.96
CA ASP A 143 -10.75 -16.08 28.55
C ASP A 143 -11.89 -15.10 28.19
N VAL A 144 -11.54 -13.88 27.74
CA VAL A 144 -12.53 -12.89 27.25
C VAL A 144 -12.36 -12.71 25.74
N ASP A 145 -13.35 -13.15 24.99
CA ASP A 145 -13.44 -12.92 23.54
C ASP A 145 -13.98 -11.52 23.24
N GLY A 146 -13.42 -10.89 22.21
CA GLY A 146 -13.88 -9.61 21.68
C GLY A 146 -13.59 -9.49 20.18
N TYR A 147 -14.02 -8.38 19.59
CA TYR A 147 -13.71 -8.05 18.20
C TYR A 147 -12.96 -6.73 18.11
N PHE A 148 -12.24 -6.54 17.01
CA PHE A 148 -11.59 -5.26 16.76
C PHE A 148 -11.62 -4.88 15.29
N VAL A 149 -11.53 -3.57 15.06
CA VAL A 149 -11.46 -2.95 13.75
C VAL A 149 -10.45 -1.81 13.79
N GLY A 150 -9.74 -1.59 12.70
CA GLY A 150 -8.72 -0.57 12.65
C GLY A 150 -8.14 -0.37 11.26
N GLY A 151 -7.02 0.36 11.23
CA GLY A 151 -6.29 0.60 10.00
C GLY A 151 -4.83 0.89 10.28
N GLY A 152 -4.01 0.72 9.24
CA GLY A 152 -2.58 0.93 9.34
C GLY A 152 -1.96 1.37 8.03
N TYR A 153 -0.70 1.77 8.15
CA TYR A 153 0.15 2.11 7.02
C TYR A 153 1.51 1.45 7.20
N ASP A 154 1.83 0.53 6.30
CA ASP A 154 3.09 -0.21 6.27
C ASP A 154 3.94 0.30 5.09
N TYR A 155 5.24 0.53 5.29
CA TYR A 155 6.17 0.99 4.25
C TYR A 155 7.35 0.04 4.10
N MET A 156 7.56 -0.45 2.87
CA MET A 156 8.61 -1.43 2.58
C MET A 156 9.99 -0.76 2.47
N VAL A 157 10.92 -1.17 3.33
CA VAL A 157 12.31 -0.68 3.45
C VAL A 157 13.27 -1.75 2.93
N GLY A 158 14.00 -1.47 1.85
CA GLY A 158 14.67 -2.52 1.08
C GLY A 158 13.65 -3.47 0.44
N ASP A 159 13.97 -4.76 0.36
CA ASP A 159 13.15 -5.77 -0.34
C ASP A 159 12.42 -6.74 0.62
N HIS A 160 12.86 -6.82 1.88
CA HIS A 160 12.37 -7.79 2.87
C HIS A 160 11.87 -7.17 4.19
N LEU A 161 12.26 -5.93 4.51
CA LEU A 161 11.85 -5.27 5.75
C LEU A 161 10.68 -4.33 5.48
N THR A 162 9.75 -4.24 6.42
CA THR A 162 8.61 -3.31 6.40
C THR A 162 8.49 -2.66 7.76
N ILE A 163 8.26 -1.35 7.78
CA ILE A 163 8.03 -0.57 9.01
C ILE A 163 6.71 0.17 8.84
N GLY A 164 5.83 0.09 9.84
CA GLY A 164 4.49 0.67 9.76
C GLY A 164 3.92 1.07 11.12
N GLY A 165 2.73 1.63 11.08
CA GLY A 165 1.90 1.90 12.24
C GLY A 165 0.50 1.32 12.05
N GLU A 166 -0.09 0.79 13.13
CA GLU A 166 -1.43 0.24 13.18
C GLU A 166 -2.19 0.87 14.35
N LEU A 167 -3.42 1.34 14.08
CA LEU A 167 -4.34 1.88 15.07
C LEU A 167 -5.58 0.99 15.08
N LEU A 168 -5.88 0.39 16.23
CA LEU A 168 -7.00 -0.52 16.44
C LEU A 168 -7.95 0.03 17.49
N TYR A 169 -9.23 -0.17 17.25
CA TYR A 169 -10.30 0.00 18.22
C TYR A 169 -10.90 -1.38 18.53
N HIS A 170 -10.95 -1.72 19.80
CA HIS A 170 -11.42 -2.99 20.32
C HIS A 170 -12.73 -2.77 21.07
N ASP A 171 -13.70 -3.65 20.82
CA ASP A 171 -14.99 -3.69 21.51
C ASP A 171 -15.18 -5.11 22.08
N TYR A 172 -15.45 -5.14 23.39
CA TYR A 172 -15.58 -6.37 24.17
C TYR A 172 -17.03 -6.55 24.59
N ASP A 173 -17.78 -7.25 23.74
CA ASP A 173 -19.20 -7.54 23.92
C ASP A 173 -19.46 -8.46 25.13
N ASN A 174 -20.19 -7.94 26.12
CA ASN A 174 -20.77 -8.67 27.26
C ASN A 174 -19.79 -9.32 28.27
N PHE A 175 -19.39 -8.54 29.28
CA PHE A 175 -19.07 -9.11 30.59
C PHE A 175 -20.27 -9.91 31.12
N THR A 176 -20.01 -11.13 31.59
CA THR A 176 -20.99 -12.17 31.92
C THR A 176 -22.12 -11.71 32.85
N GLY A 177 -23.21 -11.18 32.28
CA GLY A 177 -24.40 -10.75 33.00
C GLY A 177 -24.41 -9.31 33.54
N THR A 178 -23.50 -8.44 33.11
CA THR A 178 -23.49 -7.01 33.51
C THR A 178 -23.40 -6.08 32.30
N ALA A 179 -24.20 -4.99 32.33
CA ALA A 179 -24.25 -3.96 31.29
C ALA A 179 -23.05 -2.99 31.35
N VAL A 180 -21.83 -3.54 31.31
CA VAL A 180 -20.57 -2.80 31.22
C VAL A 180 -19.95 -3.18 29.89
N GLY A 181 -19.83 -2.22 28.98
CA GLY A 181 -18.92 -2.31 27.83
C GLY A 181 -17.55 -1.75 28.23
N ALA A 182 -16.48 -2.33 27.68
CA ALA A 182 -15.12 -1.82 27.77
C ALA A 182 -14.60 -1.55 26.37
N GLU A 183 -14.09 -0.34 26.13
CA GLU A 183 -13.57 0.11 24.85
C GLU A 183 -12.06 0.28 25.01
N ALA A 184 -11.27 -0.24 24.07
CA ALA A 184 -9.82 -0.07 24.10
C ALA A 184 -9.27 0.38 22.76
N THR A 185 -8.36 1.35 22.79
CA THR A 185 -7.65 1.85 21.62
C THR A 185 -6.18 1.47 21.73
N THR A 186 -5.68 0.77 20.71
CA THR A 186 -4.29 0.32 20.62
C THR A 186 -3.58 1.06 19.49
N LEU A 187 -2.47 1.74 19.78
CA LEU A 187 -1.59 2.35 18.78
C LEU A 187 -0.22 1.66 18.82
N ALA A 188 0.13 0.94 17.75
CA ALA A 188 1.37 0.19 17.65
C ALA A 188 2.23 0.60 16.46
N VAL A 189 3.55 0.60 16.66
CA VAL A 189 4.56 0.63 15.59
C VAL A 189 5.00 -0.80 15.34
N ARG A 190 4.97 -1.22 14.07
CA ARG A 190 5.19 -2.60 13.63
C ARG A 190 6.44 -2.66 12.75
N THR A 191 7.32 -3.62 13.02
CA THR A 191 8.51 -3.90 12.19
C THR A 191 8.48 -5.36 11.76
N VAL A 192 8.37 -5.60 10.46
CA VAL A 192 8.00 -6.90 9.88
C VAL A 192 9.03 -7.31 8.83
N PHE A 193 9.53 -8.54 8.94
CA PHE A 193 10.38 -9.18 7.94
C PHE A 193 9.57 -10.16 7.10
N LYS A 194 9.75 -10.11 5.77
CA LYS A 194 9.02 -10.92 4.78
C LYS A 194 9.96 -11.91 4.10
N PHE A 195 9.47 -13.13 3.87
CA PHE A 195 10.16 -14.26 3.28
C PHE A 195 9.71 -14.53 1.83
#